data_AF-A0A564YJB5-F1
#
_entry.id   AF-A0A564YJB5-F1
#
_cell.length_a   1.000
_cell.length_b   1.000
_cell.length_c   1.000
_cell.angle_alpha   90.00
_cell.angle_beta   90.00
_cell.angle_gamma   90.00
#
_symmetry.space_group_name_H-M   'P 1'
#
loop_
_entity.id
_entity.type
_entity.pdbx_description
1 polymer ?
#
loop_
_entity_poly.entity_id
_entity_poly.type
_entity_poly.pdbx_seq_one_letter_code
_entity_poly.pdbx_strand_id
1 'polypeptide(L)'
;RNKKHLVEILGEVFGCLRSGNNPSSEDLQKQIFELAKIWTRFKENMAYIAVITNVLNGLKEFSFQPIAQLNESGILKSFLRTDSSYDDKCEAVTTRIIPREENRSKWVFPTSNSKTQIDLNGFCAWSLVRLQGLPLPCSPKVGVFIQNGIKYGFSSVTAAMEFDLAPDNFIDAINEVVRQSPELIMLLKMSIPFEDSDPLHSKETKQTDSLGIADQEIQTEVHPVATYIDSNYTWNEWELRRRALQLAYIRKCVTHSMQTELSNFRRENVTQVYLPKENSSQTKREDYSQV
;
A
#
# COMPACT_ATOMS: atom_id res chain seq x y z
N ARG A 1 -36.54 12.19 -18.40
CA ARG A 1 -37.31 11.71 -19.58
C ARG A 1 -38.13 10.44 -19.28
N ASN A 2 -37.62 9.47 -18.50
CA ASN A 2 -38.24 8.14 -18.33
C ASN A 2 -39.50 8.06 -17.44
N LYS A 3 -39.68 8.97 -16.45
CA LYS A 3 -40.81 8.87 -15.51
C LYS A 3 -42.18 9.11 -16.17
N LYS A 4 -42.28 10.09 -17.07
CA LYS A 4 -43.53 10.40 -17.80
C LYS A 4 -43.93 9.25 -18.73
N HIS A 5 -42.97 8.71 -19.46
CA HIS A 5 -43.15 7.58 -20.37
C HIS A 5 -43.59 6.29 -19.66
N LEU A 6 -43.06 6.02 -18.46
CA LEU A 6 -43.45 4.86 -17.65
C LEU A 6 -44.90 4.99 -17.14
N VAL A 7 -45.33 6.20 -16.77
CA VAL A 7 -46.70 6.48 -16.34
C VAL A 7 -47.69 6.34 -17.50
N GLU A 8 -47.31 6.74 -18.72
CA GLU A 8 -48.10 6.54 -19.94
C GLU A 8 -48.28 5.04 -20.26
N ILE A 9 -47.18 4.27 -20.28
CA ILE A 9 -47.23 2.81 -20.54
C ILE A 9 -48.07 2.08 -19.48
N LEU A 10 -47.91 2.41 -18.20
CA LEU A 10 -48.72 1.81 -17.14
C LEU A 10 -50.20 2.21 -17.28
N GLY A 11 -50.49 3.47 -17.61
CA GLY A 11 -51.85 3.97 -17.81
C GLY A 11 -52.57 3.24 -18.94
N GLU A 12 -51.89 3.03 -20.07
CA GLU A 12 -52.43 2.31 -21.23
C GLU A 12 -52.63 0.81 -20.92
N VAL A 13 -51.65 0.15 -20.31
CA VAL A 13 -51.74 -1.27 -19.94
C VAL A 13 -52.86 -1.51 -18.93
N PHE A 14 -52.98 -0.69 -17.89
CA PHE A 14 -54.08 -0.80 -16.92
C PHE A 14 -55.44 -0.45 -17.53
N GLY A 15 -55.49 0.49 -18.48
CA GLY A 15 -56.70 0.83 -19.24
C GLY A 15 -57.20 -0.35 -20.08
N CYS A 16 -56.29 -1.03 -20.81
CA CYS A 16 -56.63 -2.19 -21.64
C CYS A 16 -56.99 -3.44 -20.83
N LEU A 17 -56.34 -3.67 -19.68
CA LEU A 17 -56.69 -4.78 -18.78
C LEU A 17 -58.07 -4.57 -18.14
N ARG A 18 -58.45 -3.32 -17.85
CA ARG A 18 -59.74 -2.98 -17.23
C ARG A 18 -60.92 -3.02 -18.21
N SER A 19 -60.68 -2.84 -19.51
CA SER A 19 -61.71 -2.87 -20.55
C SER A 19 -62.08 -4.26 -21.06
N GLY A 20 -61.40 -5.32 -20.59
CA GLY A 20 -61.75 -6.71 -20.93
C GLY A 20 -61.48 -7.09 -22.39
N ASN A 21 -60.67 -6.32 -23.11
CA ASN A 21 -60.29 -6.65 -24.48
C ASN A 21 -59.29 -7.81 -24.49
N ASN A 22 -59.57 -8.85 -25.27
CA ASN A 22 -58.79 -10.07 -25.35
C ASN A 22 -57.29 -9.82 -25.62
N PRO A 23 -56.37 -10.60 -25.01
CA PRO A 23 -54.91 -10.37 -25.03
C PRO A 23 -54.20 -10.67 -26.37
N SER A 24 -54.91 -10.63 -27.50
CA SER A 24 -54.36 -10.93 -28.83
C SER A 24 -53.85 -9.71 -29.61
N SER A 25 -53.86 -8.51 -29.00
CA SER A 25 -53.24 -7.33 -29.61
C SER A 25 -51.72 -7.40 -29.42
N GLU A 26 -50.96 -7.57 -30.50
CA GLU A 26 -49.49 -7.60 -30.49
C GLU A 26 -48.88 -6.39 -29.74
N ASP A 27 -49.57 -5.25 -29.76
CA ASP A 27 -49.09 -4.02 -29.12
C ASP A 27 -49.15 -4.09 -27.60
N LEU A 28 -50.14 -4.79 -27.03
CA LEU A 28 -50.25 -5.00 -25.58
C LEU A 28 -49.14 -5.94 -25.08
N GLN A 29 -48.81 -6.96 -25.87
CA GLN A 29 -47.69 -7.86 -25.58
C GLN A 29 -46.34 -7.12 -25.64
N LYS A 30 -46.14 -6.23 -26.63
CA LYS A 30 -44.95 -5.37 -26.72
C LYS A 30 -44.83 -4.44 -25.52
N GLN A 31 -45.93 -3.81 -25.08
CA GLN A 31 -45.94 -2.92 -23.91
C GLN A 31 -45.62 -3.67 -22.61
N ILE A 32 -46.17 -4.87 -22.41
CA ILE A 32 -45.85 -5.73 -21.26
C ILE A 32 -44.38 -6.16 -21.29
N PHE A 33 -43.84 -6.48 -22.46
CA PHE A 33 -42.44 -6.87 -22.60
C PHE A 33 -41.48 -5.70 -22.31
N GLU A 34 -41.81 -4.49 -22.76
CA GLU A 34 -41.05 -3.27 -22.40
C GLU A 34 -41.13 -2.97 -20.89
N LEU A 35 -42.30 -3.14 -20.27
CA LEU A 35 -42.44 -3.00 -18.82
C LEU A 35 -41.58 -4.05 -18.08
N ALA A 36 -41.55 -5.29 -18.56
CA ALA A 36 -40.72 -6.34 -17.99
C ALA A 36 -39.22 -6.05 -18.12
N LYS A 37 -38.77 -5.47 -19.25
CA LYS A 37 -37.38 -4.99 -19.42
C LYS A 37 -37.02 -3.86 -18.46
N ILE A 38 -37.93 -2.90 -18.27
CA ILE A 38 -37.71 -1.79 -17.34
C ILE A 38 -37.66 -2.32 -15.90
N TRP A 39 -38.55 -3.25 -15.54
CA TRP A 39 -38.58 -3.86 -14.23
C TRP A 39 -37.32 -4.70 -13.93
N THR A 40 -36.85 -5.49 -14.90
CA THR A 40 -35.61 -6.26 -14.77
C THR A 40 -34.40 -5.35 -14.61
N ARG A 41 -34.28 -4.28 -15.41
CA ARG A 41 -33.23 -3.26 -15.21
C ARG A 41 -33.30 -2.59 -13.85
N PHE A 42 -34.51 -2.29 -13.35
CA PHE A 42 -34.67 -1.71 -12.02
C PHE A 42 -34.20 -2.69 -10.93
N LYS A 43 -34.55 -3.96 -11.05
CA LYS A 43 -34.09 -5.02 -10.14
C LYS A 43 -32.57 -5.20 -10.18
N GLU A 44 -31.97 -5.16 -11.36
CA GLU A 44 -30.50 -5.20 -11.52
C GLU A 44 -29.85 -4.00 -10.83
N ASN A 45 -30.35 -2.78 -11.06
CA ASN A 45 -29.85 -1.57 -10.41
C ASN A 45 -29.97 -1.64 -8.87
N MET A 46 -31.06 -2.20 -8.34
CA MET A 46 -31.21 -2.43 -6.90
C MET A 46 -30.18 -3.43 -6.35
N ALA A 47 -29.86 -4.47 -7.12
CA ALA A 47 -28.80 -5.41 -6.74
C ALA A 47 -27.42 -4.74 -6.75
N TYR A 48 -27.11 -3.90 -7.75
CA TYR A 48 -25.88 -3.12 -7.78
C TYR A 48 -25.77 -2.16 -6.58
N ILE A 49 -26.85 -1.45 -6.25
CA ILE A 49 -26.87 -0.58 -5.06
C ILE A 49 -26.64 -1.39 -3.78
N ALA A 50 -27.26 -2.56 -3.65
CA ALA A 50 -27.06 -3.43 -2.49
C ALA A 50 -25.61 -3.93 -2.37
N VAL A 51 -24.98 -4.31 -3.49
CA VAL A 51 -23.55 -4.69 -3.52
C VAL A 51 -22.67 -3.53 -3.10
N ILE A 52 -22.86 -2.34 -3.67
CA ILE A 52 -22.10 -1.13 -3.28
C ILE A 52 -22.31 -0.80 -1.81
N THR A 53 -23.54 -0.91 -1.30
CA THR A 53 -23.86 -0.67 0.11
C THR A 53 -23.14 -1.68 1.02
N ASN A 54 -23.10 -2.95 0.63
CA ASN A 54 -22.38 -3.98 1.38
C ASN A 54 -20.87 -3.76 1.37
N VAL A 55 -20.30 -3.36 0.22
CA VAL A 55 -18.89 -3.01 0.11
C VAL A 55 -18.57 -1.79 0.99
N LEU A 56 -19.38 -0.75 0.94
CA LEU A 56 -19.21 0.44 1.80
C LEU A 56 -19.31 0.10 3.29
N ASN A 57 -20.25 -0.76 3.67
CA ASN A 57 -20.38 -1.23 5.05
C ASN A 57 -19.17 -2.06 5.49
N GLY A 58 -18.64 -2.94 4.64
CA GLY A 58 -17.43 -3.71 4.92
C GLY A 58 -16.20 -2.81 5.05
N LEU A 59 -16.04 -1.83 4.15
CA LEU A 59 -14.94 -0.86 4.21
C LEU A 59 -15.00 0.03 5.46
N LYS A 60 -16.19 0.29 5.99
CA LYS A 60 -16.39 1.06 7.24
C LYS A 60 -15.76 0.39 8.47
N GLU A 61 -15.64 -0.94 8.49
CA GLU A 61 -14.98 -1.67 9.58
C GLU A 61 -13.45 -1.50 9.54
N PHE A 62 -12.90 -1.26 8.35
CA PHE A 62 -11.46 -1.07 8.13
C PHE A 62 -11.03 0.40 8.08
N SER A 63 -11.96 1.36 8.13
CA SER A 63 -11.63 2.77 8.26
C SER A 63 -11.17 3.05 9.70
N PHE A 64 -9.90 2.77 9.99
CA PHE A 64 -9.24 3.08 11.26
C PHE A 64 -8.89 4.56 11.33
N GLN A 65 -9.93 5.37 11.48
CA GLN A 65 -10.03 6.65 12.18
C GLN A 65 -11.47 7.10 11.98
N PRO A 66 -12.07 7.85 12.92
CA PRO A 66 -13.37 8.44 12.64
C PRO A 66 -13.15 9.27 11.38
N ILE A 67 -13.71 8.84 10.25
CA ILE A 67 -13.84 9.66 9.04
C ILE A 67 -14.42 10.97 9.58
N ALA A 68 -13.54 11.96 9.75
CA ALA A 68 -13.68 13.00 10.75
C ALA A 68 -15.02 13.66 10.50
N GLN A 69 -16.03 13.29 11.30
CA GLN A 69 -17.47 13.47 11.03
C GLN A 69 -17.63 14.29 9.77
N LEU A 70 -17.50 13.64 8.61
CA LEU A 70 -17.55 14.36 7.35
C LEU A 70 -19.03 14.71 7.25
N ASN A 71 -19.37 15.84 7.88
CA ASN A 71 -20.74 16.30 7.98
C ASN A 71 -21.21 16.33 6.55
N GLU A 72 -22.39 15.77 6.27
CA GLU A 72 -23.00 15.87 4.95
C GLU A 72 -22.92 17.31 4.44
N SER A 73 -23.02 18.30 5.33
CA SER A 73 -22.83 19.72 5.00
C SER A 73 -21.40 20.13 4.61
N GLY A 74 -20.36 19.49 5.14
CA GLY A 74 -18.95 19.71 4.78
C GLY A 74 -18.59 19.06 3.45
N ILE A 75 -19.06 17.83 3.21
CA ILE A 75 -18.93 17.14 1.93
C ILE A 75 -19.77 17.82 0.85
N LEU A 76 -21.03 18.18 1.14
CA LEU A 76 -21.86 18.93 0.22
C LEU A 76 -21.28 20.33 -0.01
N LYS A 77 -20.70 20.99 1.00
CA LYS A 77 -19.99 22.26 0.76
C LYS A 77 -18.73 22.07 -0.07
N SER A 78 -17.96 20.99 0.08
CA SER A 78 -16.82 20.74 -0.81
C SER A 78 -17.29 20.41 -2.23
N PHE A 79 -18.33 19.59 -2.38
CA PHE A 79 -18.97 19.27 -3.67
C PHE A 79 -19.72 20.42 -4.33
N LEU A 80 -20.23 21.39 -3.55
CA LEU A 80 -20.92 22.59 -4.04
C LEU A 80 -19.95 23.76 -4.22
N ARG A 81 -18.80 23.76 -3.54
CA ARG A 81 -17.72 24.76 -3.70
C ARG A 81 -16.75 24.36 -4.80
N THR A 82 -16.59 23.07 -5.08
CA THR A 82 -16.28 22.63 -6.44
C THR A 82 -17.53 22.95 -7.24
N ASP A 83 -17.50 23.99 -8.08
CA ASP A 83 -18.42 24.03 -9.19
C ASP A 83 -18.37 22.64 -9.83
N SER A 84 -19.47 21.90 -9.73
CA SER A 84 -19.61 20.62 -10.41
C SER A 84 -19.60 20.94 -11.89
N SER A 85 -18.40 21.03 -12.43
CA SER A 85 -18.15 20.94 -13.85
C SER A 85 -18.54 19.52 -14.20
N TYR A 86 -19.82 19.34 -14.51
CA TYR A 86 -20.28 18.21 -15.30
C TYR A 86 -19.30 18.04 -16.46
N ASP A 87 -18.93 16.80 -16.78
CA ASP A 87 -17.98 16.46 -17.85
C ASP A 87 -18.35 17.15 -19.19
N ASP A 88 -19.64 17.45 -19.39
CA ASP A 88 -20.20 18.19 -20.53
C ASP A 88 -20.01 19.73 -20.50
N LYS A 89 -19.48 20.30 -19.43
CA LYS A 89 -19.31 21.75 -19.22
C LYS A 89 -17.92 22.15 -18.70
N CYS A 90 -16.90 21.33 -18.93
CA CYS A 90 -15.56 21.91 -19.01
C CYS A 90 -15.58 22.86 -20.22
N GLU A 91 -15.88 24.15 -20.00
CA GLU A 91 -15.71 25.17 -21.03
C GLU A 91 -14.36 24.90 -21.67
N ALA A 92 -14.38 24.54 -22.96
CA ALA A 92 -13.18 24.11 -23.65
C ALA A 92 -12.14 25.20 -23.43
N VAL A 93 -11.16 24.93 -22.56
CA VAL A 93 -10.20 25.95 -22.14
C VAL A 93 -9.43 26.33 -23.40
N THR A 94 -9.81 27.48 -23.94
CA THR A 94 -9.32 28.04 -25.21
C THR A 94 -8.08 28.87 -24.98
N THR A 95 -7.79 29.20 -23.72
CA THR A 95 -6.70 30.07 -23.30
C THR A 95 -5.51 29.26 -22.82
N ARG A 96 -4.36 29.53 -23.44
CA ARG A 96 -3.05 29.03 -23.01
C ARG A 96 -2.52 29.91 -21.88
N ILE A 97 -1.78 29.31 -20.97
CA ILE A 97 -1.03 30.06 -19.96
C ILE A 97 0.00 30.95 -20.66
N ILE A 98 0.20 32.16 -20.13
CA ILE A 98 1.33 33.02 -20.46
C ILE A 98 2.41 32.75 -19.41
N PRO A 99 3.49 32.03 -19.74
CA PRO A 99 4.53 31.69 -18.77
C PRO A 99 5.30 32.92 -18.31
N ARG A 100 5.74 32.93 -17.06
CA ARG A 100 6.76 33.89 -16.59
C ARG A 100 8.08 33.68 -17.31
N GLU A 101 8.81 34.78 -17.53
CA GLU A 101 10.04 34.76 -18.34
C GLU A 101 11.10 33.78 -17.82
N GLU A 102 11.16 33.61 -16.50
CA GLU A 102 12.09 32.71 -15.81
C GLU A 102 11.79 31.21 -16.03
N ASN A 103 10.50 30.86 -16.20
CA ASN A 103 10.05 29.47 -16.35
C ASN A 103 9.61 29.13 -17.78
N ARG A 104 9.70 30.06 -18.74
CA ARG A 104 9.32 29.84 -20.16
C ARG A 104 9.91 28.54 -20.73
N SER A 105 11.14 28.20 -20.35
CA SER A 105 11.85 26.99 -20.79
C SER A 105 11.24 25.68 -20.26
N LYS A 106 10.43 25.74 -19.19
CA LYS A 106 9.80 24.58 -18.53
C LYS A 106 8.38 24.30 -19.03
N TRP A 107 7.78 25.24 -19.77
CA TRP A 107 6.43 25.10 -20.30
C TRP A 107 6.44 24.49 -21.70
N VAL A 108 5.71 23.39 -21.87
CA VAL A 108 5.50 22.74 -23.17
C VAL A 108 4.02 22.79 -23.52
N PHE A 109 3.73 23.30 -24.71
CA PHE A 109 2.37 23.37 -25.26
C PHE A 109 2.24 22.30 -26.35
N PRO A 110 1.59 21.16 -26.06
CA PRO A 110 1.47 20.10 -27.04
C PRO A 110 0.59 20.54 -28.21
N THR A 111 1.09 20.36 -29.43
CA THR A 111 0.32 20.60 -30.65
C THR A 111 -0.56 19.37 -30.90
N SER A 112 -1.74 19.54 -31.52
CA SER A 112 -2.81 18.52 -31.66
C SER A 112 -2.40 17.13 -32.18
N ASN A 113 -1.18 16.96 -32.68
CA ASN A 113 -0.67 15.72 -33.28
C ASN A 113 0.35 14.97 -32.40
N SER A 114 0.81 15.53 -31.27
CA SER A 114 1.74 14.85 -30.37
C SER A 114 0.99 14.26 -29.16
N LYS A 115 0.94 12.92 -29.06
CA LYS A 115 0.48 12.22 -27.85
C LYS A 115 1.52 12.40 -26.75
N THR A 116 1.49 13.56 -26.09
CA THR A 116 2.37 13.85 -24.96
C THR A 116 1.80 13.12 -23.75
N GLN A 117 2.49 12.08 -23.30
CA GLN A 117 2.15 11.39 -22.06
C GLN A 117 2.37 12.35 -20.89
N ILE A 118 1.31 12.60 -20.13
CA ILE A 118 1.32 13.43 -18.93
C ILE A 118 1.49 12.48 -17.75
N ASP A 119 2.40 12.82 -16.85
CA ASP A 119 2.63 12.03 -15.63
C ASP A 119 1.49 12.26 -14.63
N LEU A 120 1.51 11.56 -13.49
CA LEU A 120 0.37 11.50 -12.57
C LEU A 120 -0.91 10.98 -13.25
N ASN A 121 -0.76 10.07 -14.22
CA ASN A 121 -1.85 9.44 -14.96
C ASN A 121 -2.84 10.45 -15.61
N GLY A 122 -2.36 11.66 -15.95
CA GLY A 122 -3.19 12.70 -16.57
C GLY A 122 -4.06 13.49 -15.59
N PHE A 123 -3.75 13.49 -14.30
CA PHE A 123 -4.42 14.32 -13.30
C PHE A 123 -3.75 15.68 -13.09
N CYS A 124 -4.51 16.64 -12.57
CA CYS A 124 -4.07 17.99 -12.29
C CYS A 124 -3.20 18.04 -11.02
N ALA A 125 -1.95 18.49 -11.15
CA ALA A 125 -1.01 18.54 -10.02
C ALA A 125 -1.46 19.51 -8.91
N TRP A 126 -1.99 20.67 -9.30
CA TRP A 126 -2.47 21.70 -8.37
C TRP A 126 -3.71 21.25 -7.59
N SER A 127 -4.62 20.50 -8.23
CA SER A 127 -5.86 20.06 -7.55
C SER A 127 -5.56 19.08 -6.43
N LEU A 128 -4.57 18.20 -6.62
CA LEU A 128 -4.16 17.22 -5.61
C LEU A 128 -3.73 17.91 -4.30
N VAL A 129 -3.01 19.02 -4.39
CA VAL A 129 -2.53 19.75 -3.20
C VAL A 129 -3.65 20.56 -2.56
N ARG A 130 -4.40 21.34 -3.34
CA ARG A 130 -5.41 22.27 -2.80
C ARG A 130 -6.67 21.57 -2.32
N LEU A 131 -7.02 20.44 -2.93
CA LEU A 131 -8.23 19.67 -2.61
C LEU A 131 -7.91 18.40 -1.81
N GLN A 132 -6.75 18.35 -1.15
CA GLN A 132 -6.36 17.25 -0.24
C GLN A 132 -6.53 15.86 -0.87
N GLY A 133 -5.93 15.66 -2.04
CA GLY A 133 -5.89 14.37 -2.71
C GLY A 133 -7.00 14.13 -3.73
N LEU A 134 -7.86 15.11 -4.04
CA LEU A 134 -8.88 14.95 -5.09
C LEU A 134 -8.25 14.99 -6.50
N PRO A 135 -8.31 13.89 -7.27
CA PRO A 135 -7.78 13.87 -8.61
C PRO A 135 -8.78 14.51 -9.58
N LEU A 136 -8.40 15.62 -10.21
CA LEU A 136 -9.16 16.22 -11.31
C LEU A 136 -8.46 15.94 -12.64
N PRO A 137 -9.20 15.62 -13.72
CA PRO A 137 -8.59 15.41 -15.03
C PRO A 137 -7.92 16.70 -15.50
N CYS A 138 -6.70 16.58 -16.05
CA CYS A 138 -6.01 17.72 -16.63
C CYS A 138 -6.41 17.93 -18.10
N SER A 139 -6.30 19.18 -18.57
CA SER A 139 -6.47 19.51 -19.97
C SER A 139 -5.12 19.91 -20.59
N PRO A 140 -4.56 19.12 -21.53
CA PRO A 140 -3.24 19.42 -22.14
C PRO A 140 -3.21 20.73 -22.92
N LYS A 141 -4.38 21.31 -23.25
CA LYS A 141 -4.53 22.57 -23.97
C LYS A 141 -4.07 23.79 -23.16
N VAL A 142 -4.15 23.70 -21.83
CA VAL A 142 -3.74 24.76 -20.90
C VAL A 142 -2.22 24.96 -20.92
N GLY A 143 -1.49 23.85 -20.93
CA GLY A 143 -0.02 23.80 -20.92
C GLY A 143 0.48 22.67 -20.01
N VAL A 144 1.62 22.08 -20.35
CA VAL A 144 2.30 21.06 -19.54
C VAL A 144 3.55 21.68 -18.94
N PHE A 145 3.72 21.54 -17.63
CA PHE A 145 4.91 22.01 -16.93
C PHE A 145 5.89 20.85 -16.72
N ILE A 146 7.15 21.04 -17.09
CA ILE A 146 8.18 20.02 -16.98
C ILE A 146 9.17 20.40 -15.88
N GLN A 147 9.32 19.52 -14.90
CA GLN A 147 10.31 19.66 -13.84
C GLN A 147 10.93 18.32 -13.49
N ASN A 148 12.26 18.26 -13.42
CA ASN A 148 13.02 17.06 -13.11
C ASN A 148 12.65 15.84 -13.99
N GLY A 149 12.25 16.08 -15.24
CA GLY A 149 11.82 15.04 -16.19
C GLY A 149 10.34 14.63 -16.06
N ILE A 150 9.63 15.09 -15.04
CA ILE A 150 8.20 14.82 -14.80
C ILE A 150 7.35 15.90 -15.47
N LYS A 151 6.27 15.48 -16.15
CA LYS A 151 5.34 16.31 -16.91
C LYS A 151 4.02 16.48 -16.14
N TYR A 152 3.81 17.67 -15.58
CA TYR A 152 2.61 18.02 -14.83
C TYR A 152 1.55 18.68 -15.71
N GLY A 153 0.31 18.19 -15.61
CA GLY A 153 -0.86 18.77 -16.26
C GLY A 153 -1.71 19.62 -15.31
N PHE A 154 -2.54 20.50 -15.88
CA PHE A 154 -3.43 21.38 -15.12
C PHE A 154 -4.86 21.36 -15.65
N SER A 155 -5.83 21.60 -14.77
CA SER A 155 -7.26 21.70 -15.12
C SER A 155 -7.63 23.11 -15.61
N SER A 156 -7.00 24.16 -15.05
CA SER A 156 -7.29 25.57 -15.33
C SER A 156 -6.00 26.39 -15.49
N VAL A 157 -6.10 27.51 -16.20
CA VAL A 157 -5.03 28.51 -16.34
C VAL A 157 -4.63 29.10 -14.98
N THR A 158 -5.61 29.31 -14.08
CA THR A 158 -5.34 29.85 -12.74
C THR A 158 -4.53 28.89 -11.87
N ALA A 159 -4.90 27.61 -11.89
CA ALA A 159 -4.19 26.54 -11.19
C ALA A 159 -2.72 26.45 -11.64
N ALA A 160 -2.50 26.62 -12.94
CA ALA A 160 -1.19 26.57 -13.52
C ALA A 160 -0.34 27.82 -13.26
N MET A 161 -0.97 29.01 -13.24
CA MET A 161 -0.31 30.25 -12.80
C MET A 161 0.13 30.16 -11.34
N GLU A 162 -0.72 29.64 -10.45
CA GLU A 162 -0.35 29.42 -9.05
C GLU A 162 0.81 28.43 -8.91
N PHE A 163 0.78 27.34 -9.68
CA PHE A 163 1.86 26.37 -9.69
C PHE A 163 3.18 26.99 -10.18
N ASP A 164 3.14 27.87 -11.20
CA ASP A 164 4.31 28.58 -11.72
C ASP A 164 4.98 29.51 -10.69
N LEU A 165 4.25 29.94 -9.65
CA LEU A 165 4.80 30.79 -8.58
C LEU A 165 5.78 30.03 -7.68
N ALA A 166 5.50 28.76 -7.37
CA ALA A 166 6.24 28.00 -6.37
C ALA A 166 6.18 26.49 -6.66
N PRO A 167 6.78 26.01 -7.77
CA PRO A 167 6.57 24.64 -8.24
C PRO A 167 7.20 23.59 -7.30
N ASP A 168 8.35 23.89 -6.69
CA ASP A 168 9.01 22.99 -5.72
C ASP A 168 8.11 22.70 -4.51
N ASN A 169 7.50 23.75 -3.94
CA ASN A 169 6.58 23.62 -2.81
C ASN A 169 5.35 22.76 -3.15
N PHE A 170 4.84 22.87 -4.39
CA PHE A 170 3.72 22.03 -4.82
C PHE A 170 4.14 20.57 -5.00
N ILE A 171 5.35 20.30 -5.51
CA ILE A 171 5.85 18.92 -5.65
C ILE A 171 6.03 18.27 -4.28
N ASP A 172 6.63 18.98 -3.33
CA ASP A 172 6.77 18.50 -1.96
C ASP A 172 5.40 18.26 -1.31
N ALA A 173 4.45 19.17 -1.53
CA ALA A 173 3.09 19.02 -1.03
C ALA A 173 2.33 17.85 -1.68
N ILE A 174 2.57 17.52 -2.96
CA ILE A 174 2.00 16.32 -3.60
C ILE A 174 2.52 15.07 -2.90
N ASN A 175 3.82 15.02 -2.61
CA ASN A 175 4.43 13.89 -1.90
C ASN A 175 3.86 13.75 -0.47
N GLU A 176 3.67 14.87 0.24
CA GLU A 176 2.99 14.91 1.54
C GLU A 176 1.57 14.35 1.48
N VAL A 177 0.76 14.81 0.52
CA VAL A 177 -0.62 14.32 0.34
C VAL A 177 -0.63 12.81 0.08
N VAL A 178 0.27 12.32 -0.75
CA VAL A 178 0.33 10.88 -1.06
C VAL A 178 0.85 10.06 0.12
N ARG A 179 1.71 10.61 0.98
CA ARG A 179 2.09 9.95 2.25
C ARG A 179 0.90 9.84 3.21
N GLN A 180 -0.01 10.81 3.20
CA GLN A 180 -1.21 10.78 4.03
C GLN A 180 -2.27 9.80 3.50
N SER A 181 -2.39 9.70 2.17
CA SER A 181 -3.34 8.82 1.47
C SER A 181 -2.61 7.92 0.46
N PRO A 182 -2.08 6.76 0.91
CA PRO A 182 -1.27 5.86 0.06
C PRO A 182 -2.07 5.25 -1.11
N GLU A 183 -3.40 5.25 -1.06
CA GLU A 183 -4.27 4.84 -2.15
C GLU A 183 -4.04 5.64 -3.44
N LEU A 184 -3.56 6.89 -3.31
CA LEU A 184 -3.25 7.74 -4.47
C LEU A 184 -2.01 7.27 -5.23
N ILE A 185 -1.11 6.49 -4.62
CA ILE A 185 0.10 5.97 -5.28
C ILE A 185 -0.30 5.15 -6.51
N MET A 186 -1.25 4.22 -6.32
CA MET A 186 -1.72 3.34 -7.39
C MET A 186 -2.49 4.11 -8.47
N LEU A 187 -3.28 5.12 -8.06
CA LEU A 187 -4.08 5.93 -8.98
C LEU A 187 -3.24 6.87 -9.84
N LEU A 188 -2.24 7.51 -9.23
CA LEU A 188 -1.31 8.43 -9.87
C LEU A 188 -0.18 7.69 -10.61
N LYS A 189 -0.06 6.37 -10.41
CA LYS A 189 1.04 5.53 -10.90
C LYS A 189 2.40 6.11 -10.55
N MET A 190 2.56 6.61 -9.32
CA MET A 190 3.87 7.07 -8.88
C MET A 190 4.76 5.85 -8.61
N SER A 191 5.97 5.89 -9.15
CA SER A 191 7.01 4.91 -8.85
C SER A 191 7.25 4.92 -7.35
N ILE A 192 6.93 3.81 -6.70
CA ILE A 192 7.15 3.66 -5.28
C ILE A 192 8.67 3.70 -5.08
N PRO A 193 9.22 4.60 -4.24
CA PRO A 193 10.67 4.67 -4.04
C PRO A 193 11.28 3.39 -3.45
N PHE A 194 10.46 2.41 -3.05
CA PHE A 194 10.88 1.10 -2.58
C PHE A 194 11.30 0.14 -3.70
N GLU A 195 10.98 0.40 -4.97
CA GLU A 195 11.48 -0.43 -6.08
C GLU A 195 12.97 -0.16 -6.38
N ASP A 196 13.47 1.04 -6.07
CA ASP A 196 14.86 1.44 -6.33
C ASP A 196 15.81 1.22 -5.13
N SER A 197 15.29 0.84 -3.96
CA SER A 197 16.08 0.66 -2.73
C SER A 197 16.53 -0.78 -2.48
N ASP A 198 16.39 -1.68 -3.44
CA ASP A 198 17.08 -2.97 -3.41
C ASP A 198 18.43 -2.83 -4.13
N PRO A 199 19.57 -2.76 -3.41
CA PRO A 199 20.90 -2.64 -4.03
C PRO A 199 21.32 -3.88 -4.83
N LEU A 200 20.47 -4.93 -4.90
CA LEU A 200 20.71 -6.14 -5.67
C LEU A 200 20.10 -6.12 -7.07
N HIS A 201 19.13 -5.24 -7.36
CA HIS A 201 18.52 -5.13 -8.68
C HIS A 201 19.00 -3.87 -9.38
N SER A 202 20.23 -3.95 -9.90
CA SER A 202 20.75 -2.98 -10.85
C SER A 202 19.88 -2.94 -12.10
N LYS A 203 19.17 -1.82 -12.29
CA LYS A 203 18.83 -1.18 -13.58
C LYS A 203 18.71 -2.12 -14.79
N GLU A 204 17.58 -2.79 -14.93
CA GLU A 204 17.01 -3.03 -16.25
C GLU A 204 15.54 -2.61 -16.25
N THR A 205 15.30 -1.49 -16.90
CA THR A 205 13.97 -1.02 -17.28
C THR A 205 13.29 -2.11 -18.11
N LYS A 206 12.37 -2.87 -17.51
CA LYS A 206 11.38 -3.62 -18.28
C LYS A 206 10.00 -3.39 -17.72
N GLN A 207 9.16 -2.98 -18.67
CA GLN A 207 7.74 -2.78 -18.53
C GLN A 207 7.09 -4.00 -17.88
N THR A 208 6.07 -3.70 -17.10
CA THR A 208 5.13 -4.62 -16.46
C THR A 208 4.48 -5.54 -17.49
N ASP A 209 5.16 -6.62 -17.87
CA ASP A 209 4.59 -7.68 -18.70
C ASP A 209 4.60 -8.99 -17.93
N SER A 210 3.41 -9.34 -17.43
CA SER A 210 2.99 -10.69 -17.01
C SER A 210 3.74 -11.32 -15.83
N LEU A 211 3.00 -12.03 -14.96
CA LEU A 211 3.56 -13.07 -14.11
C LEU A 211 4.18 -14.15 -15.02
N GLY A 212 5.41 -13.91 -15.48
CA GLY A 212 6.22 -14.87 -16.18
C GLY A 212 6.73 -15.90 -15.18
N ILE A 213 6.37 -17.17 -15.39
CA ILE A 213 7.08 -18.28 -14.75
C ILE A 213 8.50 -18.22 -15.32
N ALA A 214 9.47 -17.85 -14.49
CA ALA A 214 10.88 -17.83 -14.84
C ALA A 214 11.54 -19.08 -14.25
N ASP A 215 12.33 -19.79 -15.06
CA ASP A 215 13.19 -20.86 -14.56
C ASP A 215 14.33 -20.23 -13.75
N GLN A 216 14.44 -20.64 -12.50
CA GLN A 216 15.47 -20.16 -11.57
C GLN A 216 16.43 -21.31 -11.24
N GLU A 217 17.66 -21.22 -11.72
CA GLU A 217 18.73 -22.13 -11.33
C GLU A 217 19.38 -21.63 -10.04
N ILE A 218 19.35 -22.46 -8.99
CA ILE A 218 19.99 -22.15 -7.70
C ILE A 218 21.29 -22.94 -7.64
N GLN A 219 22.42 -22.24 -7.71
CA GLN A 219 23.72 -22.82 -7.42
C GLN A 219 23.93 -22.84 -5.90
N THR A 220 24.03 -24.03 -5.31
CA THR A 220 24.34 -24.19 -3.89
C THR A 220 25.71 -23.60 -3.58
N GLU A 221 25.77 -22.73 -2.58
CA GLU A 221 27.01 -22.14 -2.11
C GLU A 221 27.96 -23.25 -1.62
N VAL A 222 29.22 -23.23 -2.06
CA VAL A 222 30.21 -24.27 -1.73
C VAL A 222 30.61 -24.22 -0.24
N HIS A 223 30.41 -23.07 0.43
CA HIS A 223 30.73 -22.88 1.85
C HIS A 223 29.74 -21.89 2.50
N PRO A 224 28.51 -22.31 2.85
CA PRO A 224 27.58 -21.43 3.53
C PRO A 224 28.17 -21.00 4.88
N VAL A 225 28.32 -19.70 5.07
CA VAL A 225 28.65 -19.15 6.39
C VAL A 225 27.45 -19.42 7.29
N ALA A 226 27.64 -20.19 8.37
CA ALA A 226 26.55 -20.56 9.25
C ALA A 226 25.93 -19.30 9.88
N THR A 227 24.77 -18.88 9.38
CA THR A 227 23.93 -17.87 10.04
C THR A 227 23.34 -18.53 11.29
N TYR A 228 23.79 -18.11 12.47
CA TYR A 228 23.20 -18.55 13.71
C TYR A 228 21.85 -17.86 13.92
N ILE A 229 20.79 -18.53 13.47
CA ILE A 229 19.42 -18.15 13.77
C ILE A 229 18.99 -18.97 14.98
N ASP A 230 18.84 -18.31 16.12
CA ASP A 230 18.35 -18.95 17.33
C ASP A 230 16.84 -19.22 17.19
N SER A 231 16.49 -20.49 16.95
CA SER A 231 15.10 -20.93 16.87
C SER A 231 14.31 -20.72 18.17
N ASN A 232 14.98 -20.51 19.30
CA ASN A 232 14.37 -20.29 20.60
C ASN A 232 14.32 -18.81 21.00
N TYR A 233 14.76 -17.90 20.12
CA TYR A 233 14.73 -16.46 20.36
C TYR A 233 13.29 -15.98 20.57
N THR A 234 13.04 -15.26 21.66
CA THR A 234 11.76 -14.59 21.92
C THR A 234 11.99 -13.15 22.35
N TRP A 235 11.25 -12.22 21.74
CA TRP A 235 11.35 -10.79 22.07
C TRP A 235 10.50 -10.40 23.30
N ASN A 236 9.57 -11.26 23.72
CA ASN A 236 8.65 -11.00 24.81
C ASN A 236 9.40 -10.93 26.16
N GLU A 237 9.44 -9.74 26.75
CA GLU A 237 10.15 -9.46 27.99
C GLU A 237 9.69 -10.34 29.16
N TRP A 238 8.39 -10.65 29.25
CA TRP A 238 7.86 -11.49 30.34
C TRP A 238 8.30 -12.95 30.22
N GLU A 239 8.45 -13.43 28.99
CA GLU A 239 8.94 -14.77 28.73
C GLU A 239 10.43 -14.87 29.05
N LEU A 240 11.22 -13.83 28.71
CA LEU A 240 12.62 -13.71 29.10
C LEU A 240 12.80 -13.72 30.62
N ARG A 241 11.99 -12.94 31.36
CA ARG A 241 12.03 -12.91 32.82
C ARG A 241 11.70 -14.28 33.44
N ARG A 242 10.70 -15.00 32.90
CA ARG A 242 10.34 -16.35 33.35
C ARG A 242 11.48 -17.34 33.13
N ARG A 243 12.09 -17.34 31.94
CA ARG A 243 13.24 -18.21 31.60
C ARG A 243 14.45 -17.90 32.49
N ALA A 244 14.72 -16.62 32.75
CA ALA A 244 15.81 -16.20 33.64
C ALA A 244 15.59 -16.68 35.09
N LEU A 245 14.37 -16.59 35.61
CA LEU A 245 14.03 -17.11 36.95
C LEU A 245 14.19 -18.63 37.02
N GLN A 246 13.77 -19.36 35.98
CA GLN A 246 13.94 -20.81 35.91
C GLN A 246 15.42 -21.21 35.91
N LEU A 247 16.26 -20.52 35.12
CA LEU A 247 17.72 -20.72 35.12
C LEU A 247 18.36 -20.41 36.48
N ALA A 248 17.93 -19.34 37.16
CA ALA A 248 18.40 -18.99 38.48
C ALA A 248 18.02 -20.04 39.54
N TYR A 249 16.82 -20.62 39.41
CA TYR A 249 16.40 -21.75 40.25
C TYR A 249 17.26 -22.99 39.99
N ILE A 250 17.44 -23.38 38.72
CA ILE A 250 18.28 -24.53 38.32
C ILE A 250 19.72 -24.37 38.85
N ARG A 251 20.28 -23.16 38.84
CA ARG A 251 21.62 -22.87 39.41
C ARG A 251 21.72 -23.13 40.91
N LYS A 252 20.62 -23.06 41.65
CA LYS A 252 20.57 -23.37 43.09
C LYS A 252 20.33 -24.85 43.35
N CYS A 253 19.87 -25.60 42.35
CA CYS A 253 19.73 -27.04 42.45
C CYS A 253 21.12 -27.69 42.41
N VAL A 254 21.38 -28.61 43.34
CA VAL A 254 22.61 -29.42 43.34
C VAL A 254 22.48 -30.45 42.22
N THR A 255 23.35 -30.38 41.21
CA THR A 255 23.35 -31.36 40.12
C THR A 255 23.91 -32.70 40.61
N HIS A 256 23.27 -33.80 40.24
CA HIS A 256 23.77 -35.15 40.48
C HIS A 256 24.89 -35.54 39.47
N SER A 257 25.07 -34.77 38.40
CA SER A 257 26.11 -34.96 37.38
C SER A 257 27.00 -33.71 37.23
N MET A 258 28.26 -33.93 36.85
CA MET A 258 29.29 -32.88 36.78
C MET A 258 29.41 -32.19 35.41
N GLN A 259 28.77 -32.74 34.37
CA GLN A 259 28.93 -32.26 33.00
C GLN A 259 27.71 -31.42 32.58
N THR A 260 27.97 -30.14 32.32
CA THR A 260 27.06 -29.16 31.70
C THR A 260 27.69 -28.72 30.38
N GLU A 261 26.93 -28.16 29.43
CA GLU A 261 27.51 -27.64 28.18
C GLU A 261 28.65 -26.65 28.41
N LEU A 262 28.54 -25.80 29.45
CA LEU A 262 29.58 -24.84 29.83
C LEU A 262 30.83 -25.50 30.46
N SER A 263 30.71 -26.71 31.02
CA SER A 263 31.84 -27.47 31.56
C SER A 263 32.40 -28.52 30.60
N ASN A 264 31.80 -28.69 29.41
CA ASN A 264 32.14 -29.74 28.46
C ASN A 264 33.57 -29.65 27.89
N PHE A 265 34.22 -28.49 28.00
CA PHE A 265 35.62 -28.28 27.58
C PHE A 265 36.56 -27.83 28.72
N ARG A 266 36.12 -27.88 29.98
CA ARG A 266 37.03 -27.65 31.10
C ARG A 266 37.94 -28.87 31.26
N ARG A 267 39.22 -28.71 30.93
CA ARG A 267 40.25 -29.68 31.33
C ARG A 267 40.40 -29.62 32.85
N GLU A 268 40.05 -30.70 33.54
CA GLU A 268 40.50 -30.93 34.90
C GLU A 268 41.99 -31.29 34.86
N ASN A 269 42.85 -30.28 35.06
CA ASN A 269 44.27 -30.54 35.30
C ASN A 269 44.44 -31.02 36.74
N VAL A 270 44.14 -32.30 37.00
CA VAL A 270 44.61 -32.95 38.23
C VAL A 270 46.06 -33.36 37.97
N THR A 271 47.02 -32.51 38.36
CA THR A 271 48.43 -32.92 38.37
C THR A 271 48.63 -33.91 39.49
N GLN A 272 48.82 -35.17 39.15
CA GLN A 272 49.17 -36.22 40.11
C GLN A 272 50.62 -35.96 40.57
N VAL A 273 50.78 -35.38 41.77
CA VAL A 273 52.10 -35.18 42.39
C VAL A 273 52.51 -36.47 43.07
N TYR A 274 53.54 -37.14 42.55
CA TYR A 274 54.23 -38.18 43.29
C TYR A 274 55.20 -37.51 44.26
N LEU A 275 54.85 -37.49 45.54
CA LEU A 275 55.78 -37.08 46.58
C LEU A 275 56.98 -38.06 46.61
N PRO A 276 58.23 -37.56 46.76
CA PRO A 276 59.40 -38.43 46.88
C PRO A 276 59.20 -39.44 48.01
N LYS A 277 59.48 -40.72 47.75
CA LYS A 277 59.50 -41.73 48.81
C LYS A 277 60.63 -41.40 49.80
N GLU A 278 60.31 -41.37 51.08
CA GLU A 278 61.33 -41.30 52.12
C GLU A 278 62.13 -42.59 52.12
N ASN A 279 63.40 -42.51 51.70
CA ASN A 279 64.37 -43.58 51.86
C ASN A 279 65.05 -43.40 53.21
N SER A 280 64.65 -44.20 54.21
CA SER A 280 65.43 -44.36 55.43
C SER A 280 66.38 -45.55 55.26
N SER A 281 67.68 -45.32 55.45
CA SER A 281 68.68 -46.39 55.53
C SER A 281 69.04 -46.62 56.99
N GLN A 282 68.76 -47.82 57.50
CA GLN A 282 69.16 -48.24 58.83
C GLN A 282 70.65 -48.64 58.81
N THR A 283 71.51 -47.86 59.45
CA THR A 283 72.89 -48.29 59.70
C THR A 283 72.92 -49.21 60.92
N LYS A 284 73.56 -50.38 60.78
CA LYS A 284 73.80 -51.33 61.88
C LYS A 284 74.59 -50.63 62.99
N ARG A 285 74.04 -50.58 64.21
CA ARG A 285 74.82 -50.30 65.43
C ARG A 285 75.48 -51.60 65.87
N GLU A 286 76.79 -51.58 66.03
CA GLU A 286 77.52 -52.65 66.70
C GLU A 286 77.68 -52.25 68.17
N ASP A 287 76.90 -52.89 69.04
CA ASP A 287 77.09 -52.77 70.49
C ASP A 287 78.20 -53.76 70.89
N TYR A 288 79.43 -53.28 71.02
CA TYR A 288 80.49 -54.00 71.73
C TYR A 288 80.37 -53.70 73.23
N SER A 289 80.09 -54.71 74.03
CA SER A 289 80.15 -54.63 75.49
C SER A 289 81.61 -54.59 75.94
N GLN A 290 82.05 -53.48 76.53
CA GLN A 290 83.26 -53.45 77.35
C GLN A 290 82.94 -53.93 78.76
N VAL A 291 83.80 -54.82 79.25
CA VAL A 291 83.78 -55.56 80.53
C VAL A 291 83.75 -54.63 81.74
#